data_AF-A0A7S3E6E1-F1
#
_entry.id   AF-A0A7S3E6E1-F1
#
_cell.length_a   1.000
_cell.length_b   1.000
_cell.length_c   1.000
_cell.angle_alpha   90.00
_cell.angle_beta   90.00
_cell.angle_gamma   90.00
#
_symmetry.space_group_name_H-M   'P 1'
#
loop_
_entity.id
_entity.type
_entity.pdbx_description
1 polymer ?
#
loop_
_entity_poly.entity_id
_entity_poly.type
_entity_poly.pdbx_seq_one_letter_code
_entity_poly.pdbx_strand_id
1 'polypeptide(L)'
;MESVYDTGSDKIVLGSIVEIAEAAGLRILEIYDKDVAEWDQKVKSDSSPLTQADLQANAIICEKLIALFPNIPIMSEENKQAPYEERIQWEHYWCVDPLDGTKEFIKRNGEFTVNIALCKTTDKVATPVLGVVHTPVSKKTHMAALGSGAFLRLGDAAPNKIEVSTYKGSDSGLTLVCSRSHLDDKTKAFMAK
;
A
#
# COMPACT_ATOMS: atom_id res chain seq x y z
N MET A 1 -6.81 5.53 22.50
CA MET A 1 -6.59 6.74 21.68
C MET A 1 -6.53 6.28 20.25
N GLU A 2 -7.44 6.75 19.40
CA GLU A 2 -7.34 6.52 17.96
C GLU A 2 -6.04 7.14 17.46
N SER A 3 -5.29 6.41 16.65
CA SER A 3 -4.07 6.93 16.04
C SER A 3 -4.45 7.96 14.97
N VAL A 4 -4.15 9.22 15.22
CA VAL A 4 -4.52 10.37 14.39
C VAL A 4 -3.27 11.10 13.93
N TYR A 5 -3.25 11.51 12.66
CA TYR A 5 -2.32 12.48 12.13
C TYR A 5 -3.04 13.81 11.90
N ASP A 6 -2.44 14.92 12.31
CA ASP A 6 -2.99 16.27 12.16
C ASP A 6 -2.19 17.01 11.09
N THR A 7 -2.83 17.38 9.99
CA THR A 7 -2.21 18.16 8.90
C THR A 7 -2.21 19.66 9.19
N GLY A 8 -2.86 20.11 10.28
CA GLY A 8 -3.20 21.50 10.58
C GLY A 8 -4.58 21.90 10.05
N SER A 9 -5.00 21.36 8.89
CA SER A 9 -6.32 21.57 8.30
C SER A 9 -7.30 20.42 8.58
N ASP A 10 -6.78 19.20 8.68
CA ASP A 10 -7.54 17.96 8.74
C ASP A 10 -6.97 17.02 9.80
N LYS A 11 -7.85 16.28 10.46
CA LYS A 11 -7.49 15.21 11.39
C LYS A 11 -7.77 13.87 10.75
N ILE A 12 -6.72 13.14 10.45
CA ILE A 12 -6.78 11.88 9.72
C ILE A 12 -6.65 10.74 10.70
N VAL A 13 -7.74 9.99 10.88
CA VAL A 13 -7.78 8.78 11.71
C VAL A 13 -7.25 7.61 10.89
N LEU A 14 -6.25 6.88 11.40
CA LEU A 14 -5.67 5.73 10.68
C LEU A 14 -6.71 4.67 10.30
N GLY A 15 -7.72 4.48 11.15
CA GLY A 15 -8.82 3.54 10.92
C GLY A 15 -9.58 3.81 9.62
N SER A 16 -9.85 5.07 9.28
CA SER A 16 -10.58 5.38 8.05
C SER A 16 -9.76 5.06 6.80
N ILE A 17 -8.44 5.23 6.84
CA ILE A 17 -7.57 4.88 5.71
C ILE A 17 -7.46 3.36 5.55
N VAL A 18 -7.48 2.62 6.67
CA VAL A 18 -7.56 1.16 6.64
C VAL A 18 -8.86 0.67 6.01
N GLU A 19 -10.00 1.26 6.36
CA GLU A 19 -11.28 0.92 5.75
C GLU A 19 -11.29 1.16 4.23
N ILE A 20 -10.63 2.22 3.76
CA ILE A 20 -10.48 2.50 2.32
C ILE A 20 -9.63 1.42 1.65
N ALA A 21 -8.47 1.08 2.23
CA ALA A 21 -7.58 0.06 1.68
C ALA A 21 -8.23 -1.33 1.67
N GLU A 22 -8.97 -1.69 2.73
CA GLU A 22 -9.73 -2.94 2.83
C GLU A 22 -10.86 -2.99 1.79
N ALA A 23 -11.61 -1.90 1.59
CA ALA A 23 -12.65 -1.83 0.57
C ALA A 23 -12.10 -1.99 -0.86
N ALA A 24 -10.97 -1.35 -1.16
CA ALA A 24 -10.27 -1.52 -2.43
C ALA A 24 -9.77 -2.96 -2.61
N GLY A 25 -9.16 -3.53 -1.55
CA GLY A 25 -8.70 -4.92 -1.53
C GLY A 25 -9.81 -5.93 -1.79
N LEU A 26 -10.98 -5.74 -1.18
CA LEU A 26 -12.16 -6.56 -1.46
C LEU A 26 -12.56 -6.49 -2.93
N ARG A 27 -12.53 -5.31 -3.54
CA ARG A 27 -12.88 -5.17 -4.97
C ARG A 27 -11.89 -5.87 -5.88
N ILE A 28 -10.61 -5.83 -5.56
CA ILE A 28 -9.56 -6.58 -6.25
C ILE A 28 -9.84 -8.08 -6.13
N LEU A 29 -10.17 -8.57 -4.92
CA LEU A 29 -10.50 -9.98 -4.70
C LEU A 29 -11.70 -10.46 -5.51
N GLU A 30 -12.74 -9.64 -5.67
CA GLU A 30 -13.89 -9.98 -6.52
C GLU A 30 -13.53 -10.23 -7.98
N ILE A 31 -12.46 -9.61 -8.50
CA ILE A 31 -11.95 -9.84 -9.85
C ILE A 31 -10.96 -10.99 -9.85
N TYR A 32 -10.07 -10.99 -8.86
CA TYR A 32 -9.08 -12.04 -8.66
C TYR A 32 -9.73 -13.41 -8.53
N ASP A 33 -10.86 -13.57 -7.85
CA ASP A 33 -11.48 -14.89 -7.65
C ASP A 33 -12.40 -15.33 -8.80
N LYS A 34 -12.59 -14.50 -9.84
CA LYS A 34 -13.45 -14.82 -10.99
C LYS A 34 -12.74 -15.60 -12.09
N ASP A 35 -13.52 -16.42 -12.78
CA ASP A 35 -13.20 -17.06 -14.07
C ASP A 35 -11.82 -17.71 -14.15
N VAL A 36 -11.46 -18.46 -13.09
CA VAL A 36 -10.16 -19.16 -12.98
C VAL A 36 -9.86 -20.05 -14.19
N ALA A 37 -10.90 -20.65 -14.79
CA ALA A 37 -10.76 -21.53 -15.94
C ALA A 37 -10.30 -20.82 -17.23
N GLU A 38 -10.53 -19.52 -17.37
CA GLU A 38 -10.21 -18.72 -18.57
C GLU A 38 -9.12 -17.67 -18.31
N TRP A 39 -8.52 -17.68 -17.13
CA TRP A 39 -7.58 -16.66 -16.66
C TRP A 39 -6.46 -16.38 -17.67
N ASP A 40 -5.75 -17.41 -18.13
CA ASP A 40 -4.61 -17.29 -19.05
C ASP A 40 -4.96 -16.66 -20.40
N GLN A 41 -6.22 -16.77 -20.85
CA GLN A 41 -6.69 -16.09 -22.05
C GLN A 41 -7.04 -14.63 -21.76
N LYS A 42 -7.72 -14.37 -20.64
CA LYS A 42 -8.16 -13.01 -20.25
C LYS A 42 -6.99 -12.09 -19.96
N VAL A 43 -5.92 -12.57 -19.33
CA VAL A 43 -4.75 -11.74 -19.00
C VAL A 43 -3.99 -11.25 -20.25
N LYS A 44 -4.16 -11.92 -21.40
CA LYS A 44 -3.54 -11.52 -22.67
C LYS A 44 -4.36 -10.50 -23.47
N SER A 45 -5.53 -10.10 -22.98
CA SER A 45 -6.40 -9.14 -23.66
C SER A 45 -6.11 -7.70 -23.21
N ASP A 46 -6.40 -6.72 -24.07
CA ASP A 46 -6.25 -5.28 -23.80
C ASP A 46 -7.12 -4.77 -22.63
N SER A 47 -8.04 -5.60 -22.11
CA SER A 47 -8.86 -5.34 -20.91
C SER A 47 -8.66 -6.42 -19.86
N SER A 48 -7.39 -6.70 -19.56
CA SER A 48 -6.97 -7.76 -18.65
C SER A 48 -7.64 -7.65 -17.25
N PRO A 49 -7.80 -8.77 -16.53
CA PRO A 49 -8.27 -8.75 -15.14
C PRO A 49 -7.43 -7.84 -14.23
N LEU A 50 -6.13 -7.69 -14.52
CA LEU A 50 -5.24 -6.79 -13.81
C LEU A 50 -5.70 -5.34 -13.97
N THR A 51 -5.79 -4.86 -15.22
CA THR A 51 -6.24 -3.50 -15.53
C THR A 51 -7.61 -3.18 -14.92
N GLN A 52 -8.53 -4.14 -14.93
CA GLN A 52 -9.83 -3.96 -14.29
C GLN A 52 -9.74 -3.84 -12.77
N ALA A 53 -8.88 -4.64 -12.14
CA ALA A 53 -8.67 -4.60 -10.70
C ALA A 53 -8.04 -3.28 -10.27
N ASP A 54 -6.98 -2.83 -10.95
CA ASP A 54 -6.31 -1.55 -10.75
C ASP A 54 -7.27 -0.37 -10.84
N LEU A 55 -7.99 -0.24 -11.96
CA LEU A 55 -8.90 0.88 -12.20
C LEU A 55 -10.03 0.96 -11.17
N GLN A 56 -10.58 -0.19 -10.76
CA GLN A 56 -11.69 -0.22 -9.82
C GLN A 56 -11.25 -0.02 -8.37
N ALA A 57 -10.08 -0.54 -8.00
CA ALA A 57 -9.46 -0.23 -6.72
C ALA A 57 -9.15 1.27 -6.62
N ASN A 58 -8.53 1.84 -7.66
CA ASN A 58 -8.23 3.27 -7.73
C ASN A 58 -9.49 4.13 -7.58
N ALA A 59 -10.57 3.78 -8.27
CA ALA A 59 -11.84 4.52 -8.20
C ALA A 59 -12.39 4.55 -6.77
N ILE A 60 -12.42 3.41 -6.08
CA ILE A 60 -12.88 3.32 -4.68
C ILE A 60 -12.00 4.16 -3.75
N ILE A 61 -10.67 4.09 -3.92
CA ILE A 61 -9.73 4.84 -3.09
C ILE A 61 -9.93 6.35 -3.30
N CYS A 62 -9.95 6.78 -4.56
CA CYS A 62 -10.12 8.19 -4.91
C CYS A 62 -11.46 8.75 -4.42
N GLU A 63 -12.57 8.05 -4.66
CA GLU A 63 -13.90 8.47 -4.22
C GLU A 63 -13.95 8.70 -2.71
N LYS A 64 -13.46 7.74 -1.92
CA LYS A 64 -13.49 7.83 -0.46
C LYS A 64 -12.52 8.86 0.10
N LEU A 65 -11.32 8.97 -0.45
CA LEU A 65 -10.36 9.99 -0.03
C LEU A 65 -10.86 11.40 -0.34
N ILE A 66 -11.46 11.63 -1.52
CA ILE A 66 -12.05 12.93 -1.89
C ILE A 66 -13.23 13.26 -0.98
N ALA A 67 -14.07 12.27 -0.65
CA ALA A 67 -15.22 12.49 0.24
C ALA A 67 -14.82 12.89 1.66
N LEU A 68 -13.70 12.35 2.17
CA LEU A 68 -13.22 12.63 3.53
C LEU A 68 -12.27 13.83 3.61
N PHE A 69 -11.42 14.02 2.60
CA PHE A 69 -10.31 14.97 2.59
C PHE A 69 -10.25 15.74 1.25
N PRO A 70 -11.29 16.50 0.90
CA PRO A 70 -11.43 17.10 -0.44
C PRO A 70 -10.33 18.10 -0.79
N ASN A 71 -9.60 18.61 0.19
CA ASN A 71 -8.53 19.60 0.01
C ASN A 71 -7.15 18.96 -0.16
N ILE A 72 -7.01 17.64 -0.02
CA ILE A 72 -5.74 16.93 -0.14
C ILE A 72 -5.68 16.25 -1.52
N PRO A 73 -4.80 16.69 -2.44
CA PRO A 73 -4.66 16.09 -3.76
C PRO A 73 -4.28 14.61 -3.70
N ILE A 74 -4.61 13.87 -4.76
CA ILE A 74 -4.29 12.44 -4.91
C ILE A 74 -3.35 12.24 -6.09
N MET A 75 -2.24 11.59 -5.83
CA MET A 75 -1.27 11.10 -6.79
C MET A 75 -1.38 9.57 -6.84
N SER A 76 -1.95 9.03 -7.92
CA SER A 76 -2.05 7.58 -8.13
C SER A 76 -1.54 7.17 -9.51
N GLU A 77 -0.87 6.01 -9.63
CA GLU A 77 -0.36 5.48 -10.91
C GLU A 77 -1.42 5.49 -12.03
N GLU A 78 -2.68 5.24 -11.67
CA GLU A 78 -3.83 5.14 -12.59
C GLU A 78 -4.44 6.49 -12.99
N ASN A 79 -4.05 7.59 -12.34
CA ASN A 79 -4.60 8.91 -12.60
C ASN A 79 -3.73 9.72 -13.56
N LYS A 80 -4.37 10.58 -14.35
CA LYS A 80 -3.65 11.63 -15.05
C LYS A 80 -2.99 12.56 -14.03
N GLN A 81 -1.67 12.62 -14.07
CA GLN A 81 -0.89 13.41 -13.11
C GLN A 81 -0.96 14.90 -13.42
N ALA A 82 -1.06 15.70 -12.36
CA ALA A 82 -0.81 17.14 -12.44
C ALA A 82 0.65 17.42 -12.84
N PRO A 83 0.93 18.54 -13.54
CA PRO A 83 2.29 18.96 -13.85
C PRO A 83 3.17 19.03 -12.60
N TYR A 84 4.47 18.76 -12.75
CA TYR A 84 5.39 18.74 -11.62
C TYR A 84 5.43 20.09 -10.86
N GLU A 85 5.32 21.19 -11.60
CA GLU A 85 5.31 22.56 -11.09
C GLU A 85 4.14 22.81 -10.13
N GLU A 86 3.02 22.11 -10.32
CA GLU A 86 1.87 22.13 -9.43
C GLU A 86 2.10 21.20 -8.23
N ARG A 87 2.50 19.95 -8.50
CA ARG A 87 2.67 18.92 -7.45
C ARG A 87 3.69 19.30 -6.39
N ILE A 88 4.75 20.01 -6.77
CA ILE A 88 5.80 20.45 -5.83
C ILE A 88 5.29 21.53 -4.83
N GLN A 89 4.13 22.14 -5.10
CA GLN A 89 3.52 23.13 -4.20
C GLN A 89 2.54 22.50 -3.20
N TRP A 90 2.19 21.21 -3.34
CA TRP A 90 1.27 20.56 -2.43
C TRP A 90 1.91 20.33 -1.06
N GLU A 91 1.35 20.96 -0.02
CA GLU A 91 1.82 20.76 1.35
C GLU A 91 1.59 19.32 1.82
N HIS A 92 0.41 18.77 1.54
CA HIS A 92 0.06 17.38 1.76
C HIS A 92 -0.54 16.80 0.49
N TYR A 93 -0.27 15.53 0.20
CA TYR A 93 -0.95 14.79 -0.85
C TYR A 93 -1.00 13.29 -0.52
N TRP A 94 -1.99 12.60 -1.06
CA TRP A 94 -2.10 11.15 -1.02
C TRP A 94 -1.25 10.54 -2.13
N CYS A 95 -0.37 9.62 -1.78
CA CYS A 95 0.35 8.75 -2.72
C CYS A 95 -0.31 7.37 -2.68
N VAL A 96 -0.85 6.91 -3.82
CA VAL A 96 -1.69 5.72 -3.90
C VAL A 96 -1.16 4.77 -4.97
N ASP A 97 -0.93 3.53 -4.57
CA ASP A 97 -0.75 2.39 -5.48
C ASP A 97 -1.90 1.39 -5.22
N PRO A 98 -2.90 1.33 -6.11
CA PRO A 98 -4.10 0.51 -5.92
C PRO A 98 -3.80 -0.99 -5.91
N LEU A 99 -2.74 -1.46 -6.61
CA LEU A 99 -2.37 -2.86 -6.71
C LEU A 99 -0.86 -3.01 -6.97
N ASP A 100 -0.09 -3.06 -5.89
CA ASP A 100 1.32 -3.42 -5.93
C ASP A 100 1.47 -4.96 -5.95
N GLY A 101 2.35 -5.48 -6.79
CA GLY A 101 2.48 -6.93 -7.04
C GLY A 101 1.71 -7.42 -8.26
N THR A 102 1.69 -6.65 -9.35
CA THR A 102 1.02 -7.00 -10.61
C THR A 102 1.43 -8.38 -11.17
N LYS A 103 2.71 -8.75 -11.05
CA LYS A 103 3.21 -10.08 -11.46
C LYS A 103 2.65 -11.20 -10.59
N GLU A 104 2.60 -10.97 -9.29
CA GLU A 104 2.08 -11.86 -8.27
C GLU A 104 0.56 -12.05 -8.43
N PHE A 105 -0.16 -10.98 -8.73
CA PHE A 105 -1.58 -10.99 -9.11
C PHE A 105 -1.82 -11.85 -10.35
N ILE A 106 -1.07 -11.62 -11.44
CA ILE A 106 -1.17 -12.42 -12.68
C ILE A 106 -0.89 -13.90 -12.41
N LYS A 107 0.13 -14.20 -11.60
CA LYS A 107 0.52 -15.57 -11.20
C LYS A 107 -0.43 -16.21 -10.20
N ARG A 108 -1.38 -15.45 -9.66
CA ARG A 108 -2.34 -15.91 -8.66
C ARG A 108 -1.72 -16.53 -7.41
N ASN A 109 -0.62 -15.98 -6.92
CA ASN A 109 0.02 -16.47 -5.68
C ASN A 109 -0.43 -15.71 -4.41
N GLY A 110 -1.31 -14.72 -4.56
CA GLY A 110 -1.90 -13.94 -3.46
C GLY A 110 -0.97 -12.94 -2.79
N GLU A 111 0.18 -12.63 -3.39
CA GLU A 111 1.18 -11.72 -2.84
C GLU A 111 1.11 -10.33 -3.51
N PHE A 112 -0.01 -9.63 -3.32
CA PHE A 112 -0.20 -8.25 -3.78
C PHE A 112 -0.80 -7.38 -2.66
N THR A 113 -0.64 -6.07 -2.77
CA THR A 113 -1.10 -5.12 -1.74
C THR A 113 -1.80 -3.90 -2.32
N VAL A 114 -2.63 -3.27 -1.48
CA VAL A 114 -3.12 -1.90 -1.68
C VAL A 114 -2.28 -0.99 -0.78
N ASN A 115 -1.66 0.03 -1.36
CA ASN A 115 -0.79 0.95 -0.63
C ASN A 115 -1.36 2.37 -0.67
N ILE A 116 -1.58 2.97 0.49
CA ILE A 116 -2.07 4.35 0.64
C ILE A 116 -1.16 5.07 1.62
N ALA A 117 -0.52 6.16 1.18
CA ALA A 117 0.31 7.00 2.04
C ALA A 117 -0.12 8.46 1.97
N LEU A 118 -0.01 9.16 3.09
CA LEU A 118 -0.03 10.62 3.11
C LEU A 118 1.42 11.11 3.12
N CYS A 119 1.75 11.96 2.16
CA CYS A 119 3.03 12.62 2.08
C CYS A 119 2.89 14.08 2.52
N LYS A 120 3.85 14.56 3.30
CA LYS A 120 4.04 15.98 3.61
C LYS A 120 5.24 16.51 2.83
N THR A 121 5.07 17.61 2.12
CA THR A 121 6.16 18.31 1.45
C THR A 121 6.72 19.39 2.36
N THR A 122 8.04 19.41 2.54
CA THR A 122 8.75 20.49 3.24
C THR A 122 10.05 20.75 2.50
N ASP A 123 10.36 22.01 2.20
CA ASP A 123 11.54 22.40 1.42
C ASP A 123 11.72 21.63 0.11
N LYS A 124 10.60 21.38 -0.60
CA LYS A 124 10.53 20.59 -1.86
C LYS A 124 10.87 19.10 -1.71
N VAL A 125 10.91 18.58 -0.49
CA VAL A 125 11.09 17.15 -0.20
C VAL A 125 9.78 16.58 0.32
N ALA A 126 9.25 15.57 -0.36
CA ALA A 126 8.08 14.83 0.08
C ALA A 126 8.49 13.69 1.02
N THR A 127 7.90 13.67 2.23
CA THR A 127 8.14 12.64 3.25
C THR A 127 6.81 11.96 3.61
N PRO A 128 6.73 10.62 3.60
CA PRO A 128 5.55 9.93 4.09
C PRO A 128 5.39 10.14 5.60
N VAL A 129 4.21 10.59 6.02
CA VAL A 129 3.86 10.89 7.42
C VAL A 129 2.76 9.97 7.96
N LEU A 130 2.06 9.29 7.07
CA LEU A 130 1.08 8.25 7.36
C LEU A 130 1.11 7.21 6.23
N GLY A 131 0.93 5.93 6.57
CA GLY A 131 0.90 4.86 5.57
C GLY A 131 0.04 3.68 6.00
N VAL A 132 -0.65 3.09 5.03
CA VAL A 132 -1.38 1.83 5.13
C VAL A 132 -0.95 0.91 3.99
N VAL A 133 -0.61 -0.32 4.34
CA VAL A 133 -0.29 -1.41 3.41
C VAL A 133 -1.21 -2.58 3.73
N HIS A 134 -2.14 -2.87 2.85
CA HIS A 134 -3.12 -3.93 3.02
C HIS A 134 -2.86 -5.08 2.05
N THR A 135 -2.62 -6.29 2.56
CA THR A 135 -2.52 -7.53 1.78
C THR A 135 -3.89 -8.23 1.77
N PRO A 136 -4.68 -8.16 0.68
CA PRO A 136 -6.08 -8.57 0.69
C PRO A 136 -6.28 -10.07 0.97
N VAL A 137 -5.51 -10.92 0.31
CA VAL A 137 -5.64 -12.39 0.40
C VAL A 137 -5.40 -12.89 1.83
N SER A 138 -4.41 -12.33 2.53
CA SER A 138 -4.09 -12.70 3.92
C SER A 138 -4.82 -11.86 4.97
N LYS A 139 -5.63 -10.89 4.54
CA LYS A 139 -6.30 -9.91 5.41
C LYS A 139 -5.36 -9.27 6.42
N LYS A 140 -4.15 -8.93 5.98
CA LYS A 140 -3.10 -8.36 6.82
C LYS A 140 -2.95 -6.88 6.49
N THR A 141 -3.13 -6.01 7.48
CA THR A 141 -3.01 -4.57 7.29
C THR A 141 -1.94 -3.99 8.20
N HIS A 142 -0.87 -3.46 7.62
CA HIS A 142 0.10 -2.65 8.33
C HIS A 142 -0.31 -1.20 8.24
N MET A 143 -0.20 -0.46 9.34
CA MET A 143 -0.56 0.95 9.39
C MET A 143 0.36 1.71 10.33
N ALA A 144 0.72 2.93 9.97
CA ALA A 144 1.57 3.78 10.78
C ALA A 144 1.27 5.25 10.54
N ALA A 145 1.47 6.07 11.58
CA ALA A 145 1.47 7.52 11.47
C ALA A 145 2.59 8.11 12.32
N LEU A 146 3.19 9.19 11.85
CA LEU A 146 4.21 9.93 12.57
C LEU A 146 3.68 10.35 13.94
N GLY A 147 4.43 10.03 15.00
CA GLY A 147 4.03 10.28 16.40
C GLY A 147 3.09 9.22 17.02
N SER A 148 2.45 8.35 16.22
CA SER A 148 1.58 7.28 16.73
C SER A 148 2.25 5.90 16.82
N GLY A 149 3.31 5.68 16.05
CA GLY A 149 3.96 4.37 15.90
C GLY A 149 3.36 3.55 14.76
N ALA A 150 3.74 2.27 14.71
CA ALA A 150 3.30 1.32 13.69
C ALA A 150 2.47 0.19 14.32
N PHE A 151 1.52 -0.33 13.55
CA PHE A 151 0.56 -1.33 13.98
C PHE A 151 0.32 -2.37 12.89
N LEU A 152 -0.08 -3.57 13.32
CA LEU A 152 -0.49 -4.68 12.49
C LEU A 152 -1.91 -5.12 12.89
N ARG A 153 -2.80 -5.15 11.91
CA ARG A 153 -4.15 -5.71 12.01
C ARG A 153 -4.24 -7.00 11.21
N LEU A 154 -4.90 -8.01 11.78
CA LEU A 154 -5.16 -9.31 11.14
C LEU A 154 -6.66 -9.55 11.09
N GLY A 155 -7.23 -9.59 9.88
CA GLY A 155 -8.67 -9.68 9.67
C GLY A 155 -9.41 -8.57 10.42
N ASP A 156 -10.49 -8.95 11.11
CA ASP A 156 -11.34 -8.01 11.83
C ASP A 156 -10.83 -7.69 13.25
N ALA A 157 -9.68 -8.25 13.66
CA ALA A 157 -9.12 -8.01 14.99
C ALA A 157 -8.73 -6.54 15.20
N ALA A 158 -8.55 -6.16 16.47
CA ALA A 158 -7.99 -4.85 16.80
C ALA A 158 -6.51 -4.75 16.34
N PRO A 159 -6.04 -3.57 15.90
CA PRO A 159 -4.64 -3.36 15.56
C PRO A 159 -3.72 -3.58 16.78
N ASN A 160 -2.65 -4.34 16.59
CA ASN A 160 -1.60 -4.54 17.59
C ASN A 160 -0.40 -3.65 17.26
N LYS A 161 0.16 -2.97 18.25
CA LYS A 161 1.38 -2.18 18.04
C LYS A 161 2.55 -3.10 17.71
N ILE A 162 3.35 -2.71 16.71
CA ILE A 162 4.56 -3.42 16.31
C ILE A 162 5.78 -2.52 16.51
N GLU A 163 6.91 -3.15 16.76
CA GLU A 163 8.20 -2.50 16.97
C GLU A 163 9.32 -3.34 16.36
N VAL A 164 10.42 -2.68 16.04
CA VAL A 164 11.61 -3.38 15.57
C VAL A 164 12.28 -4.07 16.76
N SER A 165 12.61 -5.35 16.61
CA SER A 165 13.41 -6.06 17.59
C SER A 165 14.82 -5.48 17.66
N THR A 166 15.35 -5.30 18.86
CA THR A 166 16.79 -5.06 19.01
C THR A 166 17.55 -6.37 18.83
N TYR A 167 18.62 -6.33 18.06
CA TYR A 167 19.49 -7.50 17.84
C TYR A 167 20.95 -7.07 17.72
N LYS A 168 21.86 -8.01 17.96
CA LYS A 168 23.29 -7.89 17.66
C LYS A 168 23.62 -8.83 16.52
N GLY A 169 24.60 -8.47 15.68
CA GLY A 169 25.06 -9.35 14.59
C GLY A 169 25.60 -10.70 15.05
N SER A 170 25.90 -10.85 16.35
CA SER A 170 26.32 -12.10 16.99
C SER A 170 25.17 -12.97 17.47
N ASP A 171 23.92 -12.50 17.40
CA ASP A 171 22.77 -13.25 17.91
C ASP A 171 22.51 -14.49 17.06
N SER A 172 22.21 -15.61 17.70
CA SER A 172 21.85 -16.85 17.03
C SER A 172 20.43 -16.79 16.47
N GLY A 173 20.17 -17.44 15.33
CA GLY A 173 18.82 -17.56 14.77
C GLY A 173 18.35 -16.33 13.98
N LEU A 174 19.26 -15.40 13.64
CA LEU A 174 18.98 -14.33 12.70
C LEU A 174 18.56 -14.92 11.35
N THR A 175 17.43 -14.44 10.84
CA THR A 175 16.90 -14.85 9.53
C THR A 175 17.13 -13.71 8.55
N LEU A 176 17.75 -14.02 7.41
CA LEU A 176 17.87 -13.07 6.31
C LEU A 176 16.69 -13.21 5.36
N VAL A 177 16.04 -12.10 5.04
CA VAL A 177 15.04 -12.04 3.97
C VAL A 177 15.73 -11.55 2.70
N CYS A 178 15.65 -12.33 1.63
CA CYS A 178 16.21 -12.01 0.32
C CYS A 178 15.14 -12.12 -0.77
N SER A 179 15.32 -11.39 -1.88
CA SER A 179 14.38 -11.43 -2.99
C SER A 179 14.31 -12.83 -3.60
N ARG A 180 13.10 -13.39 -3.68
CA ARG A 180 12.86 -14.69 -4.35
C ARG A 180 13.12 -14.64 -5.86
N SER A 181 13.05 -13.46 -6.47
CA SER A 181 13.08 -13.31 -7.93
C SER A 181 14.25 -12.49 -8.45
N HIS A 182 14.95 -11.74 -7.59
CA HIS A 182 16.06 -10.87 -7.98
C HIS A 182 17.22 -11.01 -6.98
N LEU A 183 17.83 -12.19 -6.94
CA LEU A 183 18.97 -12.48 -6.07
C LEU A 183 20.28 -12.07 -6.77
N ASP A 184 20.87 -10.94 -6.36
CA ASP A 184 22.13 -10.46 -6.92
C ASP A 184 23.36 -11.11 -6.27
N ASP A 185 24.53 -10.97 -6.90
CA ASP A 185 25.75 -11.62 -6.42
C ASP A 185 26.25 -11.04 -5.09
N LYS A 186 25.94 -9.76 -4.81
CA LYS A 186 26.22 -9.14 -3.51
C LYS A 186 25.42 -9.80 -2.38
N THR A 187 24.14 -10.05 -2.60
CA THR A 187 23.24 -10.72 -1.65
C THR A 187 23.69 -12.16 -1.45
N LYS A 188 24.05 -12.89 -2.52
CA LYS A 188 24.61 -14.25 -2.41
C LYS A 188 25.89 -14.27 -1.57
N ALA A 189 26.81 -13.33 -1.80
CA ALA A 189 28.05 -13.24 -1.04
C ALA A 189 27.80 -12.88 0.43
N PHE A 190 26.77 -12.07 0.72
CA PHE A 190 26.37 -11.75 2.08
C PHE A 190 25.72 -12.94 2.79
N MET A 191 24.88 -13.71 2.09
CA MET A 191 24.24 -14.94 2.58
C MET A 191 25.24 -16.06 2.91
N ALA A 192 26.42 -16.04 2.27
CA ALA A 192 27.47 -17.02 2.49
C ALA A 192 28.34 -16.75 3.73
N LYS A 193 28.09 -15.64 4.45
CA LYS A 193 28.77 -15.29 5.71
C LYS A 193 27.99 -15.79 6.92
#